data_AF-A0A7J3PA17-F1
#
_entry.id   AF-A0A7J3PA17-F1
#
_cell.length_a   1.000
_cell.length_b   1.000
_cell.length_c   1.000
_cell.angle_alpha   90.00
_cell.angle_beta   90.00
_cell.angle_gamma   90.00
#
_symmetry.space_group_name_H-M   'P 1'
#
loop_
_entity.id
_entity.type
_entity.pdbx_description
1 polymer ?
#
loop_
_entity_poly.entity_id
_entity_poly.type
_entity_poly.pdbx_seq_one_letter_code
_entity_poly.pdbx_strand_id
1 'polypeptide(L)'
;MGIVPRKRRKRHPLQDVKRGVVLFLLFLGLSTITHETFHLLAGRFLGYHPEVFYGVGFPNVYGYVKLDRPCESPLHKLIIFSAGGIGTAVVLLALWSALEDIVAKLLLSFFTFMQLAYGVLEPLYAWDVLGVEWLGVLPILVGMLALVTFRLVYARLGWW
;
A
#
# COMPACT_ATOMS: atom_id res chain seq x y z
N MET A 1 1.00 16.88 -28.17
CA MET A 1 -0.29 16.23 -27.80
C MET A 1 -1.01 17.12 -26.82
N GLY A 2 -2.06 17.83 -27.25
CA GLY A 2 -2.84 18.71 -26.39
C GLY A 2 -3.78 17.92 -25.49
N ILE A 3 -3.69 18.14 -24.17
CA ILE A 3 -4.63 17.56 -23.19
C ILE A 3 -5.93 18.36 -23.33
N VAL A 4 -6.89 17.82 -24.08
CA VAL A 4 -8.22 18.42 -24.21
C VAL A 4 -8.95 18.23 -22.88
N PRO A 5 -9.40 19.30 -22.19
CA PRO A 5 -10.17 19.17 -20.98
C PRO A 5 -11.52 18.52 -21.31
N ARG A 6 -11.75 17.31 -20.77
CA ARG A 6 -13.01 16.58 -20.92
C ARG A 6 -14.13 17.41 -20.31
N LYS A 7 -15.20 17.65 -21.10
CA LYS A 7 -16.47 18.25 -20.64
C LYS A 7 -16.88 17.64 -19.29
N ARG A 8 -17.09 18.47 -18.27
CA ARG A 8 -17.64 18.10 -16.96
C ARG A 8 -19.00 17.42 -17.15
N ARG A 9 -19.02 16.09 -17.26
CA ARG A 9 -20.26 15.31 -17.12
C ARG A 9 -20.72 15.53 -15.69
N LYS A 10 -21.98 15.99 -15.50
CA LYS A 10 -22.64 16.06 -14.19
C LYS A 10 -22.71 14.64 -13.62
N ARG A 11 -21.66 14.18 -12.95
CA ARG A 11 -21.66 12.90 -12.22
C ARG A 11 -22.40 13.11 -10.90
N HIS A 12 -23.18 12.10 -10.51
CA HIS A 12 -23.94 12.14 -9.28
C HIS A 12 -22.99 11.90 -8.09
N PRO A 13 -22.84 12.83 -7.13
CA PRO A 13 -21.84 12.75 -6.07
C PRO A 13 -21.87 11.43 -5.27
N LEU A 14 -23.07 10.91 -5.03
CA LEU A 14 -23.29 9.63 -4.33
C LEU A 14 -22.73 8.41 -5.09
N GLN A 15 -22.71 8.43 -6.42
CA GLN A 15 -22.17 7.34 -7.22
C GLN A 15 -20.64 7.32 -7.15
N ASP A 16 -20.00 8.48 -7.15
CA ASP A 16 -18.54 8.59 -7.01
C ASP A 16 -18.07 8.16 -5.60
N VAL A 17 -18.84 8.46 -4.55
CA VAL A 17 -18.56 7.97 -3.19
C VAL A 17 -18.65 6.45 -3.11
N LYS A 18 -19.76 5.85 -3.58
CA LYS A 18 -19.93 4.38 -3.59
C LYS A 18 -18.79 3.71 -4.36
N ARG A 19 -18.44 4.26 -5.52
CA ARG A 19 -17.33 3.78 -6.33
C ARG A 19 -15.99 3.89 -5.60
N GLY A 20 -15.72 5.02 -4.95
CA GLY A 20 -14.50 5.23 -4.17
C GLY A 20 -14.37 4.21 -3.03
N VAL A 21 -15.46 3.91 -2.32
CA VAL A 21 -15.49 2.88 -1.27
C VAL A 21 -15.17 1.49 -1.85
N VAL A 22 -15.79 1.11 -2.96
CA VAL A 22 -15.53 -0.19 -3.59
C VAL A 22 -14.06 -0.29 -4.02
N LEU A 23 -13.53 0.73 -4.69
CA LEU A 23 -12.12 0.76 -5.11
C LEU A 23 -11.18 0.73 -3.90
N PHE A 24 -11.50 1.44 -2.82
CA PHE A 24 -10.71 1.43 -1.60
C PHE A 24 -10.63 0.02 -1.00
N LEU A 25 -11.76 -0.69 -0.88
CA LEU A 25 -11.79 -2.06 -0.35
C LEU A 25 -11.01 -3.03 -1.24
N LEU A 26 -11.12 -2.89 -2.57
CA LEU A 26 -10.36 -3.71 -3.51
C LEU A 26 -8.85 -3.47 -3.38
N PHE A 27 -8.43 -2.21 -3.31
CA PHE A 27 -7.01 -1.89 -3.15
C PHE A 27 -6.48 -2.25 -1.78
N LEU A 28 -7.29 -2.17 -0.71
CA LEU A 28 -6.92 -2.66 0.60
C LEU A 28 -6.62 -4.15 0.55
N GLY A 29 -7.55 -4.97 0.03
CA GLY A 29 -7.34 -6.41 -0.09
C GLY A 29 -6.14 -6.77 -0.98
N LEU A 30 -6.00 -6.12 -2.13
CA LEU A 30 -4.85 -6.31 -3.02
C LEU A 30 -3.54 -5.94 -2.32
N SER A 31 -3.51 -4.80 -1.62
CA SER A 31 -2.34 -4.31 -0.90
C SER A 31 -1.92 -5.29 0.19
N THR A 32 -2.85 -5.82 0.99
CA THR A 32 -2.52 -6.80 2.03
C THR A 32 -1.99 -8.11 1.43
N ILE A 33 -2.64 -8.65 0.40
CA ILE A 33 -2.22 -9.92 -0.21
C ILE A 33 -0.82 -9.79 -0.82
N THR A 34 -0.59 -8.72 -1.60
CA THR A 34 0.70 -8.50 -2.24
C THR A 34 1.81 -8.24 -1.23
N HIS A 35 1.52 -7.49 -0.16
CA HIS A 35 2.47 -7.22 0.92
C HIS A 35 2.98 -8.49 1.58
N GLU A 36 2.08 -9.34 2.07
CA GLU A 36 2.50 -10.60 2.69
C GLU A 36 3.20 -11.53 1.68
N THR A 37 2.77 -11.50 0.41
CA THR A 37 3.40 -12.30 -0.65
C THR A 37 4.87 -11.93 -0.81
N PHE A 38 5.22 -10.64 -0.78
CA PHE A 38 6.61 -10.21 -0.93
C PHE A 38 7.48 -10.56 0.28
N HIS A 39 6.96 -10.48 1.51
CA HIS A 39 7.65 -11.03 2.69
C HIS A 39 7.94 -12.51 2.52
N LEU A 40 6.94 -13.29 2.10
CA LEU A 40 7.06 -14.72 1.86
C LEU A 40 8.08 -15.05 0.77
N LEU A 41 8.06 -14.31 -0.35
CA LEU A 41 9.02 -14.51 -1.44
C LEU A 41 10.45 -14.18 -1.00
N ALA A 42 10.64 -13.08 -0.26
CA ALA A 42 11.95 -12.70 0.27
C ALA A 42 12.49 -13.73 1.27
N GLY A 43 11.64 -14.21 2.19
CA GLY A 43 12.00 -15.26 3.13
C GLY A 43 12.43 -16.55 2.42
N ARG A 44 11.66 -17.00 1.42
CA ARG A 44 12.01 -18.19 0.62
C ARG A 44 13.31 -18.00 -0.15
N PHE A 45 13.52 -16.83 -0.76
CA PHE A 45 14.74 -16.53 -1.50
C PHE A 45 15.99 -16.60 -0.61
N LEU A 46 15.86 -16.23 0.67
CA LEU A 46 16.93 -16.29 1.67
C LEU A 46 17.04 -17.64 2.39
N GLY A 47 16.29 -18.66 1.96
CA GLY A 47 16.36 -20.02 2.51
C GLY A 47 15.60 -20.24 3.83
N TYR A 48 14.58 -19.42 4.10
CA TYR A 48 13.59 -19.69 5.16
C TYR A 48 12.37 -20.41 4.58
N HIS A 49 11.56 -21.00 5.47
CA HIS A 49 10.28 -21.63 5.11
C HIS A 49 9.10 -20.83 5.69
N PRO A 50 8.79 -19.65 5.14
CA PRO A 50 7.69 -18.82 5.62
C PRO A 50 6.32 -19.42 5.31
N GLU A 51 5.41 -19.29 6.27
CA GLU A 51 3.97 -19.52 6.12
C GLU A 51 3.22 -18.20 6.23
N VAL A 52 2.26 -17.98 5.33
CA VAL A 52 1.42 -16.78 5.32
C VAL A 52 0.05 -17.07 5.89
N PHE A 53 -0.42 -16.18 6.75
CA PHE A 53 -1.73 -16.25 7.37
C PHE A 53 -2.50 -14.97 7.04
N TYR A 54 -3.76 -15.14 6.67
CA TYR A 54 -4.68 -14.04 6.42
C TYR A 54 -5.86 -14.15 7.37
N GLY A 55 -6.31 -13.01 7.88
CA GLY A 55 -7.46 -12.93 8.77
C GLY A 55 -8.31 -11.71 8.48
N VAL A 56 -9.59 -11.82 8.82
CA VAL A 56 -10.53 -10.71 8.85
C VAL A 56 -11.02 -10.62 10.29
N GLY A 57 -10.60 -9.58 11.01
CA GLY A 57 -11.06 -9.32 12.38
C GLY A 57 -11.54 -7.89 12.44
N PHE A 58 -12.86 -7.67 12.56
CA PHE A 58 -13.41 -6.31 12.61
C PHE A 58 -12.69 -5.48 13.70
N PRO A 59 -12.10 -4.31 13.37
CA PRO A 59 -12.31 -3.51 12.15
C PRO A 59 -11.30 -3.72 10.99
N ASN A 60 -10.38 -4.68 11.07
CA ASN A 60 -9.21 -4.79 10.20
C ASN A 60 -9.15 -6.09 9.37
N VAL A 61 -8.68 -5.96 8.13
CA VAL A 61 -8.09 -7.07 7.37
C VAL A 61 -6.60 -7.10 7.73
N TYR A 62 -6.09 -8.25 8.13
CA TYR A 62 -4.69 -8.40 8.51
C TYR A 62 -4.06 -9.62 7.84
N GLY A 63 -2.77 -9.51 7.59
CA GLY A 63 -1.90 -10.59 7.19
C GLY A 63 -0.71 -10.66 8.13
N TYR A 64 -0.09 -11.82 8.21
CA TYR A 64 1.27 -11.92 8.73
C TYR A 64 1.98 -13.12 8.12
N VAL A 65 3.30 -12.99 7.98
CA VAL A 65 4.18 -14.09 7.62
C VAL A 65 4.93 -14.57 8.86
N LYS A 66 4.83 -15.87 9.13
CA LYS A 66 5.59 -16.54 10.18
C LYS A 66 6.77 -17.27 9.56
N LEU A 67 7.98 -17.02 10.08
CA LEU A 67 9.17 -17.78 9.71
C LEU A 67 9.27 -19.07 10.53
N ASP A 68 9.87 -20.10 9.94
CA ASP A 68 10.18 -21.38 10.57
C ASP A 68 11.18 -21.25 11.72
N ARG A 69 12.06 -20.24 11.66
CA ARG A 69 13.05 -19.91 12.68
C ARG A 69 13.27 -18.40 12.80
N PRO A 70 13.77 -17.90 13.94
CA PRO A 70 14.12 -16.50 14.10
C PRO A 70 15.13 -16.03 13.04
N CYS A 71 14.94 -14.80 12.55
CA CYS A 71 15.86 -14.18 11.61
C CYS A 71 16.94 -13.39 12.36
N GLU A 72 18.12 -13.98 12.59
CA GLU A 72 19.21 -13.33 13.35
C GLU A 72 20.05 -12.37 12.51
N SER A 73 20.19 -12.62 11.20
CA SER A 73 20.98 -11.78 10.29
C SER A 73 20.33 -10.39 10.12
N PRO A 74 21.03 -9.29 10.42
CA PRO A 74 20.51 -7.94 10.21
C PRO A 74 20.16 -7.68 8.73
N LEU A 75 20.95 -8.22 7.80
CA LEU A 75 20.69 -8.08 6.38
C LEU A 75 19.41 -8.82 5.97
N HIS A 76 19.18 -10.04 6.49
CA HIS A 76 17.96 -10.78 6.21
C HIS A 76 16.74 -10.09 6.81
N LYS A 77 16.85 -9.55 8.04
CA LYS A 77 15.78 -8.73 8.65
C LYS A 77 15.44 -7.55 7.75
N LEU A 78 16.44 -6.77 7.33
CA LEU A 78 16.23 -5.64 6.43
C LEU A 78 15.51 -6.07 5.15
N ILE A 79 16.02 -7.08 4.45
CA ILE A 79 15.45 -7.53 3.17
C ILE A 79 14.03 -8.05 3.34
N ILE A 80 13.81 -8.97 4.29
CA ILE A 80 12.50 -9.61 4.49
C ILE A 80 11.48 -8.55 4.90
N PHE A 81 11.76 -7.76 5.93
CA PHE A 81 10.81 -6.77 6.44
C PHE A 81 10.63 -5.57 5.50
N SER A 82 11.60 -5.20 4.66
CA SER A 82 11.35 -4.17 3.65
C SER A 82 10.56 -4.69 2.44
N ALA A 83 10.66 -5.99 2.13
CA ALA A 83 10.10 -6.54 0.90
C ALA A 83 8.59 -6.35 0.78
N GLY A 84 7.84 -6.53 1.88
CA GLY A 84 6.38 -6.38 1.88
C GLY A 84 5.95 -5.01 1.37
N GLY A 85 6.41 -3.95 2.05
CA GLY A 85 6.11 -2.58 1.66
C GLY A 85 6.67 -2.17 0.30
N ILE A 86 7.96 -2.41 0.03
CA ILE A 86 8.61 -1.95 -1.22
C ILE A 86 8.04 -2.69 -2.43
N GLY A 87 7.92 -4.02 -2.36
CA GLY A 87 7.40 -4.83 -3.46
C GLY A 87 5.96 -4.46 -3.80
N THR A 88 5.12 -4.26 -2.78
CA THR A 88 3.74 -3.81 -2.97
C THR A 88 3.66 -2.44 -3.60
N ALA A 89 4.46 -1.48 -3.13
CA ALA A 89 4.51 -0.15 -3.71
C ALA A 89 4.85 -0.17 -5.20
N VAL A 90 5.78 -1.04 -5.64
CA VAL A 90 6.11 -1.22 -7.06
C VAL A 90 4.90 -1.71 -7.86
N VAL A 91 4.18 -2.72 -7.37
CA VAL A 91 2.96 -3.23 -8.02
C VAL A 91 1.88 -2.16 -8.12
N LEU A 92 1.64 -1.43 -7.04
CA LEU A 92 0.63 -0.38 -7.00
C LEU A 92 1.00 0.82 -7.89
N LEU A 93 2.28 1.17 -7.98
CA LEU A 93 2.77 2.20 -8.90
C LEU A 93 2.59 1.78 -10.37
N ALA A 94 2.81 0.51 -10.69
CA ALA A 94 2.55 -0.04 -12.03
C ALA A 94 1.05 0.00 -12.37
N LEU A 95 0.17 -0.30 -11.41
CA LEU A 95 -1.28 -0.13 -11.60
C LEU A 95 -1.66 1.35 -11.77
N TRP A 96 -1.03 2.23 -11.01
CA TRP A 96 -1.27 3.67 -11.10
C TRP A 96 -0.91 4.23 -12.48
N SER A 97 0.18 3.73 -13.08
CA SER A 97 0.59 4.16 -14.43
C SER A 97 -0.31 3.59 -15.52
N ALA A 98 -0.86 2.40 -15.32
CA ALA A 98 -1.74 1.72 -16.29
C ALA A 98 -3.19 2.22 -16.29
N LEU A 99 -3.71 2.70 -15.16
CA LEU A 99 -5.11 3.15 -15.06
C LEU A 99 -5.24 4.61 -15.47
N GLU A 100 -6.33 4.97 -16.17
CA GLU A 100 -6.66 6.38 -16.46
C GLU A 100 -7.62 7.01 -15.46
N ASP A 101 -8.25 6.20 -14.60
CA ASP A 101 -9.28 6.70 -13.70
C ASP A 101 -8.71 7.52 -12.54
N ILE A 102 -9.19 8.76 -12.40
CA ILE A 102 -8.67 9.71 -11.42
C ILE A 102 -8.92 9.30 -9.96
N VAL A 103 -10.07 8.68 -9.67
CA VAL A 103 -10.41 8.21 -8.32
C VAL A 103 -9.50 7.04 -7.97
N ALA A 104 -9.33 6.10 -8.90
CA ALA A 104 -8.40 4.99 -8.73
C ALA A 104 -6.96 5.49 -8.54
N LYS A 105 -6.50 6.47 -9.33
CA LYS A 105 -5.15 7.05 -9.18
C LYS A 105 -4.94 7.69 -7.81
N LEU A 106 -5.90 8.46 -7.31
CA LEU A 106 -5.79 9.06 -5.97
C LEU A 106 -5.69 7.99 -4.89
N LEU A 107 -6.53 6.96 -4.95
CA LEU A 107 -6.48 5.86 -3.99
C LEU A 107 -5.18 5.05 -4.11
N LEU A 108 -4.70 4.79 -5.33
CA LEU A 108 -3.42 4.12 -5.53
C LEU A 108 -2.25 4.96 -5.02
N SER A 109 -2.28 6.29 -5.15
CA SER A 109 -1.29 7.17 -4.52
C SER A 109 -1.30 7.02 -3.00
N PHE A 110 -2.47 6.97 -2.36
CA PHE A 110 -2.58 6.68 -0.93
C PHE A 110 -1.89 5.35 -0.57
N PHE A 111 -2.30 4.24 -1.21
CA PHE A 111 -1.78 2.92 -0.86
C PHE A 111 -0.30 2.76 -1.21
N THR A 112 0.17 3.33 -2.32
CA THR A 112 1.59 3.25 -2.73
C THR A 112 2.50 3.89 -1.69
N PHE A 113 2.17 5.10 -1.23
CA PHE A 113 3.01 5.81 -0.26
C PHE A 113 2.87 5.22 1.15
N MET A 114 1.69 4.71 1.51
CA MET A 114 1.52 3.91 2.73
C MET A 114 2.44 2.68 2.71
N GLN A 115 2.51 1.95 1.59
CA GLN A 115 3.33 0.76 1.44
C GLN A 115 4.83 1.07 1.39
N LEU A 116 5.23 2.18 0.77
CA LEU A 116 6.61 2.68 0.87
C LEU A 116 7.01 2.97 2.33
N ALA A 117 6.11 3.56 3.12
CA ALA A 117 6.36 3.80 4.53
C ALA A 117 6.51 2.48 5.31
N TYR A 118 5.64 1.49 5.09
CA TYR A 118 5.82 0.15 5.65
C TYR A 118 7.19 -0.44 5.31
N GLY A 119 7.61 -0.37 4.04
CA GLY A 119 8.89 -0.91 3.60
C GLY A 119 10.13 -0.29 4.27
N VAL A 120 10.00 0.92 4.81
CA VAL A 120 11.05 1.59 5.61
C VAL A 120 10.90 1.32 7.10
N LEU A 121 9.67 1.27 7.62
CA LEU A 121 9.38 1.20 9.06
C LEU A 121 9.37 -0.23 9.63
N GLU A 122 9.00 -1.24 8.84
CA GLU A 122 8.96 -2.64 9.27
C GLU A 122 10.32 -3.19 9.70
N PRO A 123 11.44 -2.87 9.03
CA PRO A 123 12.75 -3.23 9.55
C PRO A 123 13.02 -2.63 10.94
N LEU A 124 12.62 -1.37 11.18
CA LEU A 124 12.79 -0.72 12.49
C LEU A 124 11.96 -1.42 13.58
N TYR A 125 10.76 -1.89 13.23
CA TYR A 125 9.97 -2.75 14.09
C TYR A 125 10.66 -4.10 14.36
N ALA A 126 11.27 -4.73 13.36
CA ALA A 126 12.01 -5.99 13.51
C ALA A 126 13.29 -5.89 14.38
N TRP A 127 13.78 -4.67 14.60
CA TRP A 127 14.88 -4.34 15.50
C TRP A 127 14.42 -3.77 16.84
N ASP A 128 13.12 -3.80 17.13
CA ASP A 128 12.51 -3.29 18.37
C ASP A 128 12.76 -1.78 18.58
N VAL A 129 13.09 -1.04 17.52
CA VAL A 129 13.29 0.42 17.54
C VAL A 129 11.94 1.15 17.43
N LEU A 130 10.98 0.55 16.73
CA LEU A 130 9.64 1.10 16.51
C LEU A 130 8.57 0.20 17.12
N GLY A 131 7.71 0.74 17.97
CA GLY A 131 6.58 0.00 18.52
C GLY A 131 5.50 -0.31 17.47
N VAL A 132 4.76 -1.41 17.67
CA VAL A 132 3.67 -1.85 16.77
C VAL A 132 2.58 -0.78 16.60
N GLU A 133 2.32 0.01 17.64
CA GLU A 133 1.35 1.11 17.61
C GLU A 133 1.71 2.15 16.54
N TRP A 134 2.99 2.52 16.46
CA TRP A 134 3.49 3.47 15.47
C TRP A 134 3.50 2.88 14.07
N LEU A 135 3.79 1.59 13.94
CA LEU A 135 3.71 0.88 12.66
C LEU A 135 2.28 0.82 12.12
N GLY A 136 1.27 0.83 13.00
CA GLY A 136 -0.14 0.94 12.60
C GLY A 136 -0.58 2.34 12.16
N VAL A 137 0.09 3.40 12.63
CA VAL A 137 -0.36 4.79 12.42
C VAL A 137 0.47 5.53 11.37
N LEU A 138 1.79 5.46 11.44
CA LEU A 138 2.68 6.28 10.60
C LEU A 138 2.50 6.02 9.10
N PRO A 139 2.40 4.76 8.62
CA PRO A 139 2.15 4.50 7.20
C PRO A 139 0.84 5.10 6.71
N ILE A 140 -0.22 5.04 7.53
CA ILE A 140 -1.53 5.60 7.19
C ILE A 140 -1.43 7.12 7.04
N LEU A 141 -0.73 7.80 7.96
CA LEU A 141 -0.51 9.24 7.88
C LEU A 141 0.26 9.63 6.60
N VAL A 142 1.29 8.87 6.23
CA VAL A 142 2.03 9.07 4.98
C VAL A 142 1.13 8.89 3.76
N GLY A 143 0.29 7.85 3.74
CA GLY A 143 -0.72 7.65 2.71
C GLY A 143 -1.71 8.82 2.63
N MET A 144 -2.23 9.30 3.76
CA MET A 144 -3.15 10.43 3.82
C MET A 144 -2.52 11.72 3.27
N LEU A 145 -1.26 11.99 3.63
CA LEU A 145 -0.52 13.13 3.09
C LEU A 145 -0.37 13.03 1.57
N ALA A 146 -0.04 11.86 1.05
CA ALA A 146 0.02 11.62 -0.39
C ALA A 146 -1.34 11.87 -1.06
N LEU A 147 -2.43 11.34 -0.49
CA LEU A 147 -3.78 11.56 -1.01
C LEU A 147 -4.11 13.05 -1.15
N VAL A 148 -3.83 13.84 -0.12
CA VAL A 148 -4.06 15.29 -0.12
C VAL A 148 -3.19 15.98 -1.17
N THR A 149 -1.90 15.67 -1.22
CA THR A 149 -0.97 16.26 -2.18
C THR A 149 -1.37 15.96 -3.61
N PHE A 150 -1.65 14.70 -3.96
CA PHE A 150 -2.05 14.32 -5.32
C PHE A 150 -3.41 14.91 -5.70
N ARG A 151 -4.35 15.04 -4.75
CA ARG A 151 -5.62 15.73 -4.99
C ARG A 151 -5.39 17.19 -5.39
N LEU A 152 -4.51 17.89 -4.68
CA LEU A 152 -4.16 19.29 -5.01
C LEU A 152 -3.47 19.39 -6.37
N VAL A 153 -2.55 18.47 -6.69
CA VAL A 153 -1.89 18.41 -7.99
C VAL A 153 -2.90 18.20 -9.11
N TYR A 154 -3.79 17.21 -9.00
CA TYR A 154 -4.80 16.93 -10.02
C TYR A 154 -5.79 18.06 -10.21
N ALA A 155 -6.19 18.73 -9.12
CA ALA A 155 -7.04 19.93 -9.21
C ALA A 155 -6.34 21.05 -10.00
N ARG A 156 -5.03 21.29 -9.76
CA ARG A 156 -4.25 22.29 -10.50
C ARG A 156 -4.03 21.93 -11.97
N LEU A 157 -3.98 20.64 -12.29
CA LEU A 157 -3.85 20.15 -13.67
C LEU A 157 -5.20 20.12 -14.43
N GLY A 158 -6.30 20.52 -13.80
CA GLY A 158 -7.64 20.52 -14.42
C GLY A 158 -8.22 19.11 -14.60
N TRP A 159 -7.73 18.13 -13.84
CA TRP A 159 -8.21 16.74 -13.88
C TRP A 159 -9.44 16.52 -12.97
N TRP A 160 -9.90 17.58 -12.29
CA TRP A 160 -11.02 17.58 -11.34
C TRP A 160 -11.97 18.77 -11.54
#